data_AF-A0A9N9AFH6-F1
#
_entry.id   AF-A0A9N9AFH6-F1
#
_cell.length_a   1.000
_cell.length_b   1.000
_cell.length_c   1.000
_cell.angle_alpha   90.00
_cell.angle_beta   90.00
_cell.angle_gamma   90.00
#
_symmetry.space_group_name_H-M   'P 1'
#
loop_
_entity.id
_entity.type
_entity.pdbx_description
1 polymer ?
#
loop_
_entity_poly.entity_id
_entity_poly.type
_entity_poly.pdbx_seq_one_letter_code
_entity_poly.pdbx_strand_id
1 'polypeptide(L)'
;MSNMHGAVKIILKASLKWMPIFGWYVSIYEGMQFFDFIFLKRNWASDKDNLTKKLNEVADSDDPMWLLIFPEGTLVSKETRGWSQSYAAKIGVDDNVHCLLPHATGLHFCSQTLRKSVHYIYDLTIGFEGVSRGTYPEEMYNLKGIYFQGIFPTGVHMHIRRYAISEIPDDKDKFTEWLRQRWIEKDKLMEIFYAQGRFPTVESPRRLPIRLRSINEIAYIWYFVIPFVWLVWNFSGLMIENFNKAVIHIL
;
A
#
# COMPACT_ATOMS: atom_id res chain seq x y z
N MET A 1 17.93 18.67 -6.17
CA MET A 1 16.68 17.98 -6.53
C MET A 1 17.08 16.57 -6.92
N SER A 2 16.66 15.56 -6.17
CA SER A 2 17.12 14.18 -6.39
C SER A 2 16.33 13.56 -7.55
N ASN A 3 17.04 13.12 -8.60
CA ASN A 3 16.50 12.40 -9.76
C ASN A 3 16.00 10.99 -9.38
N MET A 4 15.12 10.87 -8.38
CA MET A 4 14.65 9.59 -7.83
C MET A 4 13.25 9.19 -8.36
N HIS A 5 12.79 9.83 -9.41
CA HIS A 5 11.38 9.76 -9.86
C HIS A 5 11.02 8.49 -10.65
N GLY A 6 11.94 7.53 -10.79
CA GLY A 6 11.82 6.47 -11.81
C GLY A 6 11.40 5.07 -11.35
N ALA A 7 11.66 4.65 -10.11
CA ALA A 7 11.50 3.24 -9.73
C ALA A 7 10.98 3.05 -8.29
N VAL A 8 9.68 3.22 -8.08
CA VAL A 8 9.01 2.75 -6.85
C VAL A 8 8.58 1.30 -7.08
N LYS A 9 9.19 0.37 -6.35
CA LYS A 9 8.80 -1.04 -6.30
C LYS A 9 7.99 -1.27 -5.04
N ILE A 10 6.81 -1.88 -5.17
CA ILE A 10 5.93 -2.16 -4.03
C ILE A 10 5.78 -3.68 -3.91
N ILE A 11 5.97 -4.19 -2.70
CA ILE A 11 5.67 -5.59 -2.39
C ILE A 11 4.19 -5.72 -2.07
N LEU A 12 3.46 -6.49 -2.88
CA LEU A 12 2.00 -6.66 -2.78
C LEU A 12 1.60 -8.13 -2.66
N LYS A 13 0.40 -8.36 -2.10
CA LYS A 13 -0.21 -9.68 -2.06
C LYS A 13 -0.55 -10.14 -3.48
N ALA A 14 -0.19 -11.37 -3.84
CA ALA A 14 -0.42 -11.92 -5.19
C ALA A 14 -1.91 -11.97 -5.59
N SER A 15 -2.84 -12.07 -4.64
CA SER A 15 -4.27 -12.01 -4.95
C SER A 15 -4.73 -10.62 -5.43
N LEU A 16 -3.98 -9.55 -5.10
CA LEU A 16 -4.27 -8.20 -5.60
C LEU A 16 -3.92 -8.05 -7.09
N LYS A 17 -3.23 -9.03 -7.68
CA LYS A 17 -3.11 -9.16 -9.14
C LYS A 17 -4.47 -9.28 -9.82
N TRP A 18 -5.50 -9.71 -9.07
CA TRP A 18 -6.84 -10.02 -9.56
C TRP A 18 -7.92 -9.18 -8.87
N MET A 19 -7.64 -7.92 -8.53
CA MET A 19 -8.70 -7.00 -8.11
C MET A 19 -9.45 -6.46 -9.33
N PRO A 20 -10.75 -6.79 -9.52
CA PRO A 20 -11.56 -6.12 -10.52
C PRO A 20 -11.78 -4.67 -10.06
N ILE A 21 -11.04 -3.74 -10.66
CA ILE A 21 -11.43 -2.33 -10.60
C ILE A 21 -12.70 -2.20 -11.46
N PHE A 22 -13.70 -1.49 -10.95
CA PHE A 22 -15.01 -1.30 -11.58
C PHE A 22 -14.92 -1.12 -13.11
N GLY A 23 -15.39 -2.14 -13.84
CA GLY A 23 -15.64 -2.07 -15.29
C GLY A 23 -14.54 -2.64 -16.19
N TRP A 24 -14.78 -3.86 -16.68
CA TRP A 24 -14.15 -4.56 -17.82
C TRP A 24 -12.82 -5.33 -17.67
N TYR A 25 -12.87 -6.53 -18.25
CA TYR A 25 -11.93 -7.65 -18.16
C TYR A 25 -10.76 -7.59 -19.17
N VAL A 26 -10.53 -6.47 -19.89
CA VAL A 26 -9.66 -6.47 -21.08
C VAL A 26 -8.54 -5.41 -21.11
N SER A 27 -8.37 -4.55 -20.10
CA SER A 27 -7.20 -3.65 -20.10
C SER A 27 -6.63 -3.35 -18.72
N ILE A 28 -6.42 -4.42 -17.93
CA ILE A 28 -5.71 -4.34 -16.64
C ILE A 28 -4.47 -5.25 -16.64
N TYR A 29 -4.48 -6.36 -17.38
CA TYR A 29 -3.30 -7.23 -17.49
C TYR A 29 -2.09 -6.49 -18.07
N GLU A 30 -2.30 -5.54 -18.96
CA GLU A 30 -1.23 -4.69 -19.53
C GLU A 30 -0.99 -3.43 -18.66
N GLY A 31 -2.05 -2.84 -18.09
CA GLY A 31 -1.96 -1.62 -17.25
C GLY A 31 -1.25 -1.81 -15.90
N MET A 32 -1.38 -2.98 -15.25
CA MET A 32 -0.73 -3.28 -13.97
C MET A 32 0.71 -3.80 -14.12
N GLN A 33 1.20 -4.02 -15.34
CA GLN A 33 2.60 -4.35 -15.62
C GLN A 33 3.49 -3.11 -15.70
N PHE A 34 2.93 -1.90 -15.73
CA PHE A 34 3.69 -0.65 -15.75
C PHE A 34 4.30 -0.28 -14.39
N PHE A 35 3.94 -1.00 -13.32
CA PHE A 35 4.56 -0.87 -12.01
C PHE A 35 5.32 -2.16 -11.70
N ASP A 36 6.61 -2.03 -11.39
CA ASP A 36 7.51 -3.14 -11.01
C ASP A 36 7.15 -3.74 -9.64
N PHE A 37 5.93 -4.27 -9.49
CA PHE A 37 5.45 -4.86 -8.25
C PHE A 37 6.07 -6.25 -8.01
N ILE A 38 6.34 -6.53 -6.73
CA ILE A 38 6.79 -7.84 -6.26
C ILE A 38 5.60 -8.52 -5.58
N PHE A 39 4.97 -9.45 -6.30
CA PHE A 39 3.82 -10.19 -5.78
C PHE A 39 4.25 -11.38 -4.92
N LEU A 40 3.76 -11.46 -3.68
CA LEU A 40 3.99 -12.56 -2.75
C LEU A 40 2.70 -13.37 -2.50
N LYS A 41 2.78 -14.69 -2.53
CA LYS A 41 1.69 -15.62 -2.23
C LYS A 41 1.44 -15.80 -0.73
N ARG A 42 2.23 -15.14 0.14
CA ARG A 42 2.25 -15.34 1.61
C ARG A 42 2.70 -16.75 2.00
N ASN A 43 3.44 -17.42 1.12
CA ASN A 43 4.11 -18.68 1.41
C ASN A 43 5.59 -18.51 1.09
N TRP A 44 6.39 -18.44 2.17
CA TRP A 44 7.82 -18.20 2.07
C TRP A 44 8.54 -19.17 1.14
N ALA A 45 8.19 -20.46 1.17
CA ALA A 45 8.83 -21.47 0.35
C ALA A 45 8.64 -21.22 -1.16
N SER A 46 7.45 -20.74 -1.56
CA SER A 46 7.18 -20.44 -2.97
C SER A 46 7.66 -19.06 -3.41
N ASP A 47 7.76 -18.12 -2.48
CA ASP A 47 8.03 -16.71 -2.77
C ASP A 47 9.53 -16.37 -2.73
N LYS A 48 10.32 -17.13 -1.96
CA LYS A 48 11.73 -16.83 -1.70
C LYS A 48 12.56 -16.67 -2.96
N ASP A 49 12.49 -17.60 -3.91
CA ASP A 49 13.39 -17.59 -5.08
C ASP A 49 13.09 -16.40 -6.00
N ASN A 50 11.81 -16.16 -6.29
CA ASN A 50 11.38 -15.01 -7.09
C ASN A 50 11.72 -13.67 -6.40
N LEU A 51 11.51 -13.58 -5.08
CA LEU A 51 11.87 -12.40 -4.31
C LEU A 51 13.39 -12.18 -4.31
N THR A 52 14.19 -13.23 -4.12
CA THR A 52 15.66 -13.17 -4.15
C THR A 52 16.15 -12.63 -5.49
N LYS A 53 15.65 -13.21 -6.59
CA LYS A 53 16.02 -12.79 -7.95
C LYS A 53 15.75 -11.31 -8.16
N LYS A 54 14.52 -10.85 -7.88
CA LYS A 54 14.13 -9.44 -8.06
C LYS A 54 14.92 -8.48 -7.16
N LEU A 55 15.22 -8.88 -5.92
CA LEU A 55 16.00 -8.04 -5.01
C LEU A 55 17.47 -7.95 -5.42
N ASN A 56 18.06 -9.02 -5.97
CA ASN A 56 19.42 -8.98 -6.50
C ASN A 56 19.50 -8.11 -7.76
N GLU A 57 18.55 -8.25 -8.69
CA GLU A 57 18.45 -7.37 -9.88
C GLU A 57 18.38 -5.88 -9.48
N VAL A 58 17.70 -5.60 -8.37
CA VAL A 58 17.62 -4.26 -7.78
C VAL A 58 18.93 -3.85 -7.10
N ALA A 59 19.58 -4.75 -6.37
CA ALA A 59 20.81 -4.46 -5.65
C ALA A 59 21.99 -4.19 -6.58
N ASP A 60 21.99 -4.83 -7.75
CA ASP A 60 23.04 -4.72 -8.77
C ASP A 60 22.82 -3.55 -9.74
N SER A 61 21.69 -2.85 -9.65
CA SER A 61 21.39 -1.67 -10.48
C SER A 61 21.92 -0.38 -9.84
N ASP A 62 22.45 0.52 -10.67
CA ASP A 62 22.85 1.88 -10.26
C ASP A 62 21.64 2.85 -10.14
N ASP A 63 20.45 2.40 -10.53
CA ASP A 63 19.25 3.25 -10.54
C ASP A 63 18.69 3.49 -9.12
N PRO A 64 18.34 4.73 -8.76
CA PRO A 64 17.72 5.02 -7.47
C PRO A 64 16.33 4.38 -7.38
N MET A 65 16.14 3.50 -6.40
CA MET A 65 14.90 2.74 -6.20
C MET A 65 14.33 2.92 -4.79
N TRP A 66 13.00 3.00 -4.69
CA TRP A 66 12.25 2.91 -3.43
C TRP A 66 11.53 1.57 -3.34
N LEU A 67 11.79 0.80 -2.29
CA LEU A 67 11.05 -0.43 -1.99
C LEU A 67 10.05 -0.18 -0.85
N LEU A 68 8.76 -0.29 -1.15
CA LEU A 68 7.69 -0.16 -0.16
C LEU A 68 7.22 -1.54 0.32
N ILE A 69 7.22 -1.74 1.63
CA ILE A 69 6.81 -2.98 2.30
C ILE A 69 5.88 -2.65 3.47
N PHE A 70 4.79 -3.39 3.60
CA PHE A 70 3.90 -3.35 4.76
C PHE A 70 4.05 -4.65 5.58
N PRO A 71 4.83 -4.65 6.67
CA PRO A 71 5.07 -5.86 7.47
C PRO A 71 3.80 -6.47 8.10
N GLU A 72 2.74 -5.68 8.28
CA GLU A 72 1.42 -6.14 8.75
C GLU A 72 0.73 -7.05 7.70
N GLY A 73 1.02 -6.83 6.41
CA GLY A 73 0.49 -7.62 5.30
C GLY A 73 -1.00 -7.43 5.00
N THR A 74 -1.70 -6.57 5.74
CA THR A 74 -3.12 -6.21 5.53
C THR A 74 -3.46 -4.90 6.27
N LEU A 75 -4.63 -4.33 5.96
CA LEU A 75 -5.17 -3.17 6.68
C LEU A 75 -5.82 -3.60 8.01
N VAL A 76 -5.87 -2.67 8.96
CA VAL A 76 -6.57 -2.85 10.23
C VAL A 76 -8.08 -2.73 10.00
N SER A 77 -8.82 -3.75 10.41
CA SER A 77 -10.27 -3.84 10.37
C SER A 77 -10.77 -4.64 11.57
N LYS A 78 -12.10 -4.73 11.75
CA LYS A 78 -12.71 -5.55 12.82
C LYS A 78 -12.32 -7.02 12.69
N GLU A 79 -12.29 -7.54 11.47
CA GLU A 79 -11.97 -8.92 11.16
C GLU A 79 -10.50 -9.23 11.40
N THR A 80 -9.61 -8.38 10.89
CA THR A 80 -8.15 -8.58 11.02
C THR A 80 -7.67 -8.41 12.45
N ARG A 81 -8.40 -7.67 13.29
CA ARG A 81 -8.12 -7.56 14.72
C ARG A 81 -8.24 -8.89 15.44
N GLY A 82 -9.28 -9.67 15.16
CA GLY A 82 -9.44 -11.01 15.75
C GLY A 82 -8.29 -11.96 15.36
N TRP A 83 -7.78 -11.82 14.13
CA TRP A 83 -6.61 -12.58 13.69
C TRP A 83 -5.32 -12.14 14.39
N SER A 84 -5.11 -10.83 14.58
CA SER A 84 -3.94 -10.29 15.31
C SER A 84 -3.92 -10.79 16.75
N GLN A 85 -5.05 -10.73 17.46
CA GLN A 85 -5.18 -11.23 18.83
C GLN A 85 -4.88 -12.72 18.94
N SER A 86 -5.44 -13.52 18.01
CA SER A 86 -5.18 -14.96 17.97
C SER A 86 -3.70 -15.27 17.71
N TYR A 87 -3.06 -14.49 16.84
CA TYR A 87 -1.63 -14.61 16.56
C TYR A 87 -0.78 -14.20 17.76
N ALA A 88 -1.12 -13.09 18.41
CA ALA A 88 -0.46 -12.58 19.62
C ALA A 88 -0.48 -13.62 20.75
N ALA A 89 -1.64 -14.20 21.03
CA ALA A 89 -1.81 -15.27 22.01
C ALA A 89 -0.98 -16.51 21.68
N LYS A 90 -0.90 -16.90 20.39
CA LYS A 90 -0.09 -18.04 19.94
C LYS A 90 1.41 -17.85 20.17
N ILE A 91 1.91 -16.63 19.99
CA ILE A 91 3.34 -16.32 20.15
C ILE A 91 3.69 -15.79 21.55
N GLY A 92 2.70 -15.69 22.45
CA GLY A 92 2.88 -15.26 23.84
C GLY A 92 3.25 -13.78 23.99
N VAL A 93 2.70 -12.90 23.15
CA VAL A 93 2.90 -11.45 23.25
C VAL A 93 1.57 -10.72 23.33
N ASP A 94 1.60 -9.50 23.86
CA ASP A 94 0.44 -8.61 23.86
C ASP A 94 0.15 -8.09 22.45
N ASP A 95 -1.13 -8.00 22.09
CA ASP A 95 -1.57 -7.37 20.83
C ASP A 95 -1.54 -5.84 20.97
N ASN A 96 -1.26 -5.18 19.85
CA ASN A 96 -1.35 -3.73 19.73
C ASN A 96 -2.81 -3.30 19.60
N VAL A 97 -3.14 -2.05 19.94
CA VAL A 97 -4.53 -1.55 19.91
C VAL A 97 -4.90 -1.01 18.52
N HIS A 98 -4.02 -0.22 17.92
CA HIS A 98 -4.23 0.53 16.68
C HIS A 98 -3.55 -0.11 15.47
N CYS A 99 -2.38 -0.72 15.65
CA CYS A 99 -1.63 -1.40 14.58
C CYS A 99 -1.81 -2.93 14.65
N LEU A 100 -1.64 -3.65 13.54
CA LEU A 100 -1.52 -5.11 13.60
C LEU A 100 -0.09 -5.51 13.97
N LEU A 101 0.12 -6.73 14.46
CA LEU A 101 1.46 -7.23 14.72
C LEU A 101 2.24 -7.42 13.40
N PRO A 102 3.52 -6.96 13.32
CA PRO A 102 4.30 -7.07 12.10
C PRO A 102 4.86 -8.48 11.90
N HIS A 103 4.95 -8.91 10.64
CA HIS A 103 5.67 -10.11 10.25
C HIS A 103 7.12 -9.78 9.83
N ALA A 104 8.09 -10.29 10.58
CA ALA A 104 9.50 -9.96 10.38
C ALA A 104 10.12 -10.57 9.10
N THR A 105 9.71 -11.78 8.70
CA THR A 105 10.40 -12.58 7.66
C THR A 105 10.65 -11.82 6.36
N GLY A 106 9.62 -11.16 5.81
CA GLY A 106 9.74 -10.48 4.52
C GLY A 106 10.65 -9.24 4.59
N LEU A 107 10.46 -8.41 5.61
CA LEU A 107 11.27 -7.20 5.80
C LEU A 107 12.73 -7.54 6.15
N HIS A 108 12.95 -8.54 7.02
CA HIS A 108 14.27 -9.05 7.36
C HIS A 108 15.01 -9.57 6.12
N PHE A 109 14.34 -10.37 5.29
CA PHE A 109 14.96 -10.85 4.06
C PHE A 109 15.33 -9.73 3.09
N CYS A 110 14.44 -8.74 2.92
CA CYS A 110 14.71 -7.58 2.08
C CYS A 110 15.88 -6.75 2.63
N SER A 111 15.92 -6.51 3.94
CA SER A 111 16.99 -5.74 4.57
C SER A 111 18.34 -6.45 4.46
N GLN A 112 18.38 -7.78 4.62
CA GLN A 112 19.60 -8.56 4.45
C GLN A 112 20.11 -8.53 3.00
N THR A 113 19.22 -8.76 2.05
CA THR A 113 19.59 -8.82 0.62
C THR A 113 20.08 -7.46 0.12
N LEU A 114 19.41 -6.39 0.53
CA LEU A 114 19.73 -5.02 0.10
C LEU A 114 20.76 -4.31 1.00
N ARG A 115 21.33 -5.00 2.01
CA ARG A 115 22.20 -4.37 3.03
C ARG A 115 23.42 -3.66 2.43
N LYS A 116 23.91 -4.12 1.27
CA LYS A 116 25.07 -3.55 0.58
C LYS A 116 24.72 -2.34 -0.30
N SER A 117 23.49 -2.26 -0.81
CA SER A 117 23.05 -1.22 -1.75
C SER A 117 22.19 -0.13 -1.08
N VAL A 118 21.52 -0.43 0.03
CA VAL A 118 20.61 0.48 0.73
C VAL A 118 21.24 0.96 2.03
N HIS A 119 21.32 2.27 2.22
CA HIS A 119 21.86 2.86 3.45
C HIS A 119 20.83 3.08 4.55
N TYR A 120 19.56 3.34 4.19
CA TYR A 120 18.54 3.77 5.14
C TYR A 120 17.21 3.07 4.92
N ILE A 121 16.53 2.76 6.03
CA ILE A 121 15.13 2.35 6.04
C ILE A 121 14.30 3.53 6.58
N TYR A 122 13.31 3.94 5.79
CA TYR A 122 12.33 4.94 6.22
C TYR A 122 11.12 4.24 6.81
N ASP A 123 10.79 4.64 8.04
CA ASP A 123 9.60 4.20 8.73
C ASP A 123 8.55 5.31 8.69
N LEU A 124 7.40 5.03 8.08
CA LEU A 124 6.32 5.98 7.89
C LEU A 124 5.10 5.56 8.71
N THR A 125 4.48 6.51 9.39
CA THR A 125 3.18 6.37 10.07
C THR A 125 2.27 7.50 9.59
N ILE A 126 1.05 7.16 9.18
CA ILE A 126 0.11 8.10 8.57
C ILE A 126 -1.15 8.16 9.44
N GLY A 127 -1.52 9.37 9.85
CA GLY A 127 -2.75 9.66 10.56
C GLY A 127 -3.69 10.48 9.66
N PHE A 128 -4.95 10.05 9.57
CA PHE A 128 -5.98 10.75 8.83
C PHE A 128 -6.84 11.55 9.81
N GLU A 129 -6.95 12.87 9.60
CA GLU A 129 -7.88 13.69 10.37
C GLU A 129 -9.31 13.19 10.16
N GLY A 130 -10.15 13.32 11.18
CA GLY A 130 -11.54 12.85 11.17
C GLY A 130 -11.73 11.41 11.67
N VAL A 131 -10.69 10.58 11.63
CA VAL A 131 -10.73 9.21 12.18
C VAL A 131 -10.59 9.27 13.71
N SER A 132 -11.56 8.67 14.42
CA SER A 132 -11.55 8.58 15.88
C SER A 132 -11.05 7.21 16.35
N ARG A 133 -10.62 7.15 17.61
CA ARG A 133 -10.20 5.91 18.26
C ARG A 133 -11.25 4.81 18.12
N GLY A 134 -10.85 3.64 17.63
CA GLY A 134 -11.75 2.50 17.41
C GLY A 134 -12.52 2.52 16.08
N THR A 135 -12.33 3.54 15.25
CA THR A 135 -12.78 3.55 13.85
C THR A 135 -11.62 3.31 12.92
N TYR A 136 -11.90 2.71 11.76
CA TYR A 136 -10.87 2.39 10.77
C TYR A 136 -10.93 3.37 9.60
N PRO A 137 -9.79 3.88 9.10
CA PRO A 137 -9.78 4.79 7.96
C PRO A 137 -10.50 4.24 6.73
N GLU A 138 -10.46 2.92 6.51
CA GLU A 138 -11.14 2.26 5.39
C GLU A 138 -12.66 2.36 5.47
N GLU A 139 -13.25 2.38 6.68
CA GLU A 139 -14.70 2.53 6.85
C GLU A 139 -15.16 3.95 6.47
N MET A 140 -14.34 4.97 6.79
CA MET A 140 -14.66 6.39 6.58
C MET A 140 -14.27 6.90 5.19
N TYR A 141 -13.10 6.50 4.70
CA TYR A 141 -12.48 6.99 3.47
C TYR A 141 -12.30 5.85 2.46
N ASN A 142 -13.37 5.11 2.22
CA ASN A 142 -13.37 4.10 1.15
C ASN A 142 -13.37 4.77 -0.24
N LEU A 143 -12.95 4.01 -1.25
CA LEU A 143 -12.86 4.49 -2.64
C LEU A 143 -14.21 5.03 -3.15
N LYS A 144 -15.34 4.44 -2.75
CA LYS A 144 -16.67 4.91 -3.18
C LYS A 144 -16.98 6.29 -2.60
N GLY A 145 -16.72 6.50 -1.32
CA GLY A 145 -16.91 7.78 -0.64
C GLY A 145 -16.03 8.87 -1.24
N ILE A 146 -14.76 8.53 -1.48
CA ILE A 146 -13.77 9.41 -2.12
C ILE A 146 -14.23 9.80 -3.54
N TYR A 147 -14.46 8.83 -4.42
CA TYR A 147 -14.70 9.12 -5.85
C TYR A 147 -16.13 9.56 -6.18
N PHE A 148 -17.15 9.11 -5.44
CA PHE A 148 -18.55 9.38 -5.79
C PHE A 148 -19.29 10.29 -4.81
N GLN A 149 -18.78 10.46 -3.59
CA GLN A 149 -19.46 11.25 -2.54
C GLN A 149 -18.65 12.47 -2.09
N GLY A 150 -17.42 12.63 -2.59
CA GLY A 150 -16.55 13.73 -2.23
C GLY A 150 -16.08 13.68 -0.77
N ILE A 151 -16.07 12.50 -0.16
CA ILE A 151 -15.64 12.31 1.23
C ILE A 151 -14.13 12.08 1.24
N PHE A 152 -13.40 13.09 1.68
CA PHE A 152 -11.93 13.05 1.79
C PHE A 152 -11.50 13.45 3.20
N PRO A 153 -10.34 12.95 3.68
CA PRO A 153 -9.76 13.44 4.92
C PRO A 153 -9.43 14.94 4.80
N THR A 154 -9.77 15.73 5.82
CA THR A 154 -9.49 17.17 5.85
C THR A 154 -7.99 17.47 5.96
N GLY A 155 -7.23 16.53 6.51
CA GLY A 155 -5.79 16.60 6.64
C GLY A 155 -5.17 15.22 6.79
N VAL A 156 -3.93 15.10 6.33
CA VAL A 156 -3.11 13.89 6.48
C VAL A 156 -1.84 14.27 7.19
N HIS A 157 -1.58 13.62 8.31
CA HIS A 157 -0.36 13.79 9.09
C HIS A 157 0.56 12.62 8.78
N MET A 158 1.84 12.90 8.53
CA MET A 158 2.85 11.88 8.31
C MET A 158 3.96 12.04 9.35
N HIS A 159 4.23 10.97 10.07
CA HIS A 159 5.39 10.86 10.94
C HIS A 159 6.42 9.95 10.28
N ILE A 160 7.62 10.47 10.06
CA ILE A 160 8.68 9.80 9.32
C ILE A 160 9.91 9.66 10.21
N ARG A 161 10.40 8.44 10.36
CA ARG A 161 11.68 8.12 11.02
C ARG A 161 12.63 7.50 10.02
N ARG A 162 13.93 7.67 10.24
CA ARG A 162 14.98 7.11 9.39
C ARG A 162 15.94 6.30 10.26
N TYR A 163 16.20 5.07 9.85
CA TYR A 163 17.15 4.16 10.51
C TYR A 163 18.28 3.84 9.55
N ALA A 164 19.53 3.94 9.99
CA ALA A 164 20.65 3.44 9.20
C ALA A 164 20.60 1.91 9.19
N ILE A 165 20.77 1.30 8.02
CA ILE A 165 20.68 -0.16 7.92
C ILE A 165 21.74 -0.86 8.79
N SER A 166 22.89 -0.21 8.96
CA SER A 166 24.00 -0.67 9.80
C SER A 166 23.63 -0.82 11.29
N GLU A 167 22.63 -0.07 11.77
CA GLU A 167 22.15 -0.11 13.16
C GLU A 167 21.11 -1.21 13.38
N ILE A 168 20.57 -1.78 12.30
CA ILE A 168 19.52 -2.79 12.35
C ILE A 168 20.15 -4.17 12.52
N PRO A 169 19.69 -4.98 13.51
CA PRO A 169 20.24 -6.31 13.77
C PRO A 169 20.15 -7.24 12.55
N ASP A 170 21.22 -8.01 12.31
CA ASP A 170 21.26 -9.01 11.25
C ASP A 170 20.63 -10.34 11.66
N ASP A 171 20.75 -10.69 12.94
CA ASP A 171 20.13 -11.88 13.50
C ASP A 171 18.60 -11.79 13.44
N LYS A 172 17.94 -12.87 13.02
CA LYS A 172 16.50 -12.88 12.76
C LYS A 172 15.67 -12.64 14.02
N ASP A 173 16.09 -13.19 15.16
CA ASP A 173 15.34 -13.07 16.40
C ASP A 173 15.51 -11.67 16.98
N LYS A 174 16.74 -11.13 16.98
CA LYS A 174 17.00 -9.73 17.34
C LYS A 174 16.29 -8.75 16.42
N PHE A 175 16.23 -9.01 15.11
CA PHE A 175 15.49 -8.20 14.15
C PHE A 175 13.99 -8.23 14.43
N THR A 176 13.45 -9.41 14.74
CA THR A 176 12.02 -9.59 15.06
C THR A 176 11.65 -8.77 16.29
N GLU A 177 12.48 -8.81 17.33
CA GLU A 177 12.27 -8.00 18.53
C GLU A 177 12.41 -6.51 18.23
N TRP A 178 13.44 -6.11 17.49
CA TRP A 178 13.62 -4.72 17.05
C TRP A 178 12.38 -4.21 16.29
N LEU A 179 11.83 -5.00 15.37
CA LEU A 179 10.64 -4.65 14.58
C LEU A 179 9.40 -4.54 15.46
N ARG A 180 9.22 -5.46 16.41
CA ARG A 180 8.11 -5.44 17.38
C ARG A 180 8.13 -4.16 18.20
N GLN A 181 9.29 -3.74 18.70
CA GLN A 181 9.44 -2.49 19.45
C GLN A 181 9.05 -1.26 18.62
N ARG A 182 9.41 -1.22 17.33
CA ARG A 182 8.97 -0.14 16.42
C ARG A 182 7.46 -0.09 16.28
N TRP A 183 6.78 -1.24 16.26
CA TRP A 183 5.33 -1.31 16.19
C TRP A 183 4.63 -0.91 17.49
N ILE A 184 5.20 -1.24 18.66
CA ILE A 184 4.71 -0.74 19.95
C ILE A 184 4.80 0.79 20.02
N GLU A 185 5.90 1.36 19.53
CA GLU A 185 6.07 2.82 19.45
C GLU A 185 5.05 3.46 18.51
N LYS A 186 4.77 2.85 17.35
CA LYS A 186 3.73 3.30 16.41
C LYS A 186 2.35 3.25 17.04
N ASP A 187 2.05 2.20 17.79
CA ASP A 187 0.76 2.05 18.45
C ASP A 187 0.51 3.19 19.45
N LYS A 188 1.51 3.50 20.27
CA LYS A 188 1.48 4.66 21.19
C LYS A 188 1.37 5.98 20.44
N LEU A 189 2.09 6.11 19.32
CA LEU A 189 2.03 7.30 18.47
C LEU A 189 0.62 7.53 17.90
N MET A 190 -0.06 6.46 17.49
CA MET A 190 -1.43 6.50 17.00
C MET A 190 -2.43 6.81 18.13
N GLU A 191 -2.24 6.28 19.33
CA GLU A 191 -3.05 6.65 20.49
C GLU A 191 -2.97 8.17 20.77
N ILE A 192 -1.76 8.75 20.73
CA ILE A 192 -1.58 10.21 20.87
C ILE A 192 -2.27 10.95 19.72
N PHE A 193 -2.13 10.47 18.48
CA PHE A 193 -2.79 11.08 17.32
C PHE A 193 -4.31 11.10 17.46
N TYR A 194 -4.93 10.00 17.87
CA TYR A 194 -6.37 9.94 18.07
C TYR A 194 -6.84 10.79 19.25
N ALA A 195 -6.01 11.00 20.27
CA ALA A 195 -6.33 11.87 21.39
C ALA A 195 -6.18 13.37 21.08
N GLN A 196 -5.17 13.75 20.27
CA GLN A 196 -4.76 15.14 20.07
C GLN A 196 -5.03 15.69 18.65
N GLY A 197 -5.37 14.82 17.69
CA GLY A 197 -5.54 15.15 16.27
C GLY A 197 -4.23 15.44 15.52
N ARG A 198 -3.07 15.20 16.14
CA ARG A 198 -1.74 15.43 15.54
C ARG A 198 -0.69 14.54 16.19
N PHE A 199 0.38 14.25 15.45
CA PHE A 199 1.53 13.53 16.00
C PHE A 199 2.37 14.43 16.92
N PRO A 200 2.96 13.89 18.00
CA PRO A 200 3.91 14.61 18.83
C PRO A 200 5.10 15.04 17.96
N THR A 201 5.34 16.36 17.88
CA THR A 201 6.37 16.93 17.01
C THR A 201 7.45 17.60 17.84
N VAL A 202 8.72 17.28 17.57
CA VAL A 202 9.88 18.00 18.12
C VAL A 202 10.24 19.21 17.23
N GLU A 203 9.86 19.16 15.96
CA GLU A 203 10.12 20.20 14.96
C GLU A 203 8.82 20.82 14.43
N SER A 204 8.90 22.01 13.84
CA SER A 204 7.76 22.67 13.21
C SER A 204 7.23 21.83 12.03
N PRO A 205 5.93 21.47 12.00
CA PRO A 205 5.37 20.62 10.93
C PRO A 205 5.47 21.33 9.58
N ARG A 206 6.07 20.65 8.58
CA ARG A 206 6.06 21.12 7.19
C ARG A 206 4.67 20.93 6.61
N ARG A 207 3.93 22.02 6.46
CA ARG A 207 2.63 22.01 5.78
C ARG A 207 2.86 22.01 4.27
N LEU A 208 2.57 20.89 3.64
CA LEU A 208 2.53 20.77 2.18
C LEU A 208 1.06 20.94 1.74
N PRO A 209 0.64 22.12 1.24
CA PRO A 209 -0.72 22.28 0.78
C PRO A 209 -0.94 21.38 -0.44
N ILE A 210 -1.87 20.44 -0.32
CA ILE A 210 -2.36 19.65 -1.44
C ILE A 210 -3.29 20.59 -2.23
N ARG A 211 -2.72 21.32 -3.19
CA ARG A 211 -3.47 22.16 -4.14
C ARG A 211 -3.20 21.64 -5.53
N LEU A 212 -4.26 21.44 -6.31
CA LEU A 212 -4.14 21.28 -7.75
C LEU A 212 -3.46 22.54 -8.30
N ARG A 213 -2.38 22.37 -9.06
CA ARG A 213 -1.60 23.51 -9.55
C ARG A 213 -2.29 24.21 -10.71
N SER A 214 -3.12 23.48 -11.45
CA SER A 214 -3.92 24.00 -12.56
C SER A 214 -5.12 23.11 -12.84
N ILE A 215 -6.22 23.70 -13.33
CA ILE A 215 -7.39 22.97 -13.83
C ILE A 215 -7.03 22.08 -15.04
N ASN A 216 -5.92 22.38 -15.71
CA ASN A 216 -5.39 21.60 -16.82
C ASN A 216 -4.92 20.21 -16.37
N GLU A 217 -4.57 20.01 -15.09
CA GLU A 217 -4.26 18.69 -14.54
C GLU A 217 -5.49 17.77 -14.57
N ILE A 218 -6.69 18.34 -14.37
CA ILE A 218 -7.98 17.63 -14.52
C ILE A 218 -8.27 17.39 -16.00
N ALA A 219 -7.90 18.30 -16.89
CA ALA A 219 -8.10 18.13 -18.34
C ALA A 219 -7.36 16.90 -18.90
N TYR A 220 -6.19 16.54 -18.35
CA TYR A 220 -5.52 15.28 -18.71
C TYR A 220 -6.33 14.04 -18.32
N ILE A 221 -7.03 14.07 -17.18
CA ILE A 221 -7.94 12.97 -16.79
C ILE A 221 -9.05 12.84 -17.84
N TRP A 222 -9.64 13.97 -18.26
CA TRP A 222 -10.69 13.98 -19.29
C TRP A 222 -10.19 13.53 -20.67
N TYR A 223 -8.93 13.83 -21.02
CA TYR A 223 -8.29 13.34 -22.24
C TYR A 223 -8.27 11.80 -22.33
N PHE A 224 -8.14 11.11 -21.19
CA PHE A 224 -8.23 9.63 -21.15
C PHE A 224 -9.67 9.12 -20.99
N VAL A 225 -10.53 9.85 -20.26
CA VAL A 225 -11.91 9.41 -19.98
C VAL A 225 -12.83 9.57 -21.19
N ILE A 226 -12.74 10.66 -21.95
CA ILE A 226 -13.65 10.95 -23.07
C ILE A 226 -13.55 9.90 -24.20
N PRO A 227 -12.35 9.52 -24.69
CA PRO A 227 -12.22 8.47 -25.70
C PRO A 227 -12.72 7.12 -25.20
N PHE A 228 -12.52 6.84 -23.91
CA PHE A 228 -12.97 5.60 -23.28
C PHE A 228 -14.49 5.50 -23.23
N VAL A 229 -15.18 6.57 -22.80
CA VAL A 229 -16.64 6.64 -22.79
C VAL A 229 -17.22 6.49 -24.20
N TRP A 230 -16.61 7.15 -25.19
CA TRP A 230 -17.02 7.02 -26.59
C TRP A 230 -16.86 5.60 -27.12
N LEU A 231 -15.74 4.94 -26.82
CA LEU A 231 -15.48 3.56 -27.23
C LEU A 231 -16.49 2.59 -26.60
N VAL A 232 -16.76 2.74 -25.30
CA VAL A 232 -17.77 1.95 -24.57
C VAL A 232 -19.17 2.12 -25.18
N TRP A 233 -19.55 3.35 -25.50
CA TRP A 233 -20.86 3.64 -26.08
C TRP A 233 -21.05 3.01 -27.47
N ASN A 234 -20.03 3.06 -28.31
CA ASN A 234 -20.09 2.42 -29.62
C ASN A 234 -20.11 0.89 -29.51
N PHE A 235 -19.35 0.32 -28.57
CA PHE A 235 -19.30 -1.13 -28.36
C PHE A 235 -20.61 -1.67 -27.78
N SER A 236 -21.25 -0.95 -26.87
CA SER A 236 -22.57 -1.33 -26.33
C SER A 236 -23.65 -1.26 -27.40
N GLY A 237 -23.62 -0.26 -28.30
CA GLY A 237 -24.51 -0.19 -29.46
C GLY A 237 -24.36 -1.39 -30.40
N LEU A 238 -23.12 -1.76 -30.73
CA LEU A 238 -22.80 -2.95 -31.54
C LEU A 238 -23.27 -4.26 -30.87
N MET A 239 -23.09 -4.39 -29.56
CA MET A 239 -23.56 -5.56 -28.80
C MET A 239 -25.09 -5.67 -28.82
N ILE A 240 -25.82 -4.55 -28.66
CA ILE A 240 -27.28 -4.52 -28.72
C ILE A 240 -27.76 -4.91 -30.12
N GLU A 241 -27.15 -4.37 -31.18
CA GLU A 241 -27.49 -4.77 -32.55
C GLU A 241 -27.24 -6.25 -32.82
N ASN A 242 -26.12 -6.80 -32.36
CA ASN A 242 -25.79 -8.21 -32.54
C ASN A 242 -26.70 -9.13 -31.71
N PHE A 243 -27.07 -8.73 -30.49
CA PHE A 243 -28.01 -9.47 -29.66
C PHE A 243 -29.42 -9.47 -30.25
N ASN A 244 -29.87 -8.33 -30.81
CA ASN A 244 -31.14 -8.22 -31.50
C ASN A 244 -31.22 -9.01 -32.82
N LYS A 245 -30.06 -9.38 -33.40
CA LYS A 245 -29.97 -10.24 -34.59
C LYS A 245 -29.83 -11.74 -34.26
N ALA A 246 -29.60 -12.10 -32.99
CA ALA A 246 -29.44 -13.49 -32.59
C ALA A 246 -30.80 -14.20 -32.50
N VAL A 247 -31.00 -15.25 -33.30
CA VAL A 247 -32.22 -16.09 -33.29
C VAL A 247 -31.90 -17.43 -32.65
N ILE A 248 -32.68 -17.82 -31.64
CA ILE A 248 -32.55 -19.11 -30.97
C ILE A 248 -33.34 -20.14 -31.78
N HIS A 249 -32.65 -21.11 -32.38
CA HIS A 249 -33.29 -22.30 -32.93
C HIS A 249 -33.46 -23.32 -31.81
N ILE A 250 -34.71 -23.59 -31.44
CA ILE A 250 -35.08 -24.67 -30.50
C ILE A 250 -35.44 -25.89 -31.35
N LEU A 251 -34.73 -27.01 -31.13
CA LEU A 251 -35.01 -28.33 -31.70
C LEU A 251 -35.96 -29.11 -30.79
#